data_AF-A0A7U7J5U0-F1
#
_entry.id   AF-A0A7U7J5U0-F1
#
_cell.length_a   1.000
_cell.length_b   1.000
_cell.length_c   1.000
_cell.angle_alpha   90.00
_cell.angle_beta   90.00
_cell.angle_gamma   90.00
#
_symmetry.space_group_name_H-M   'P 1'
#
loop_
_entity.id
_entity.type
_entity.pdbx_description
1 polymer ?
#
loop_
_entity_poly.entity_id
_entity_poly.type
_entity_poly.pdbx_seq_one_letter_code
_entity_poly.pdbx_strand_id
1 'polypeptide(L)'
;MNYQFSAHVQQEMELRGIPLTVVEVVLAAPQQKVPGYGNIVCYQSQVNINQKVYLVRVMVNETVSPPKVVTVYRTSKISKYWKLT
;
A
#
# COMPACT_ATOMS: atom_id res chain seq x y z
N MET A 1 13.92 2.72 4.15
CA MET A 1 13.98 2.71 2.67
C MET A 1 13.51 4.07 2.18
N ASN A 2 14.16 4.64 1.16
CA ASN A 2 13.79 5.94 0.63
C ASN A 2 12.76 5.74 -0.51
N TYR A 3 11.48 6.03 -0.24
CA TYR A 3 10.40 5.95 -1.22
C TYR A 3 9.94 7.36 -1.59
N GLN A 4 9.64 7.59 -2.87
CA GLN A 4 9.10 8.87 -3.31
C GLN A 4 7.57 8.87 -3.23
N PHE A 5 7.03 9.85 -2.52
CA PHE A 5 5.59 10.14 -2.44
C PHE A 5 5.28 11.42 -3.21
N SER A 6 4.25 11.41 -4.05
CA SER A 6 3.72 12.63 -4.68
C SER A 6 2.68 13.30 -3.78
N ALA A 7 2.39 14.58 -4.04
CA ALA A 7 1.29 15.29 -3.36
C ALA A 7 -0.05 14.55 -3.52
N HIS A 8 -0.29 13.94 -4.69
CA HIS A 8 -1.48 13.10 -4.92
C HIS A 8 -1.55 11.93 -3.92
N VAL A 9 -0.46 11.21 -3.71
CA VAL A 9 -0.42 10.08 -2.76
C VAL A 9 -0.64 10.55 -1.32
N GLN A 10 -0.09 11.70 -0.94
CA GLN A 10 -0.32 12.27 0.40
C GLN A 10 -1.79 12.61 0.61
N GLN A 11 -2.44 13.24 -0.37
CA GLN A 11 -3.88 13.51 -0.34
C GLN A 11 -4.72 12.22 -0.29
N GLU A 12 -4.33 11.21 -1.06
CA GLU A 12 -4.97 9.89 -1.06
C GLU A 12 -4.94 9.21 0.31
N MET A 13 -3.83 9.35 1.03
CA MET A 13 -3.66 8.83 2.38
C MET A 13 -4.55 9.57 3.38
N GLU A 14 -4.56 10.89 3.32
CA GLU A 14 -5.36 11.76 4.19
C GLU A 14 -6.86 11.49 4.02
N LEU A 15 -7.37 11.55 2.78
CA LEU A 15 -8.78 11.30 2.46
C LEU A 15 -9.26 9.92 2.89
N ARG A 16 -8.36 8.92 2.92
CA ARG A 16 -8.69 7.55 3.30
C ARG A 16 -8.36 7.25 4.76
N GLY A 17 -7.81 8.19 5.52
CA GLY A 17 -7.42 7.99 6.91
C GLY A 17 -6.37 6.89 7.06
N ILE A 18 -5.33 6.92 6.22
CA ILE A 18 -4.21 5.98 6.25
C ILE A 18 -2.97 6.75 6.75
N PRO A 19 -2.53 6.55 8.00
CA PRO A 19 -1.34 7.22 8.52
C PRO A 19 -0.08 6.84 7.73
N LEU A 20 0.87 7.76 7.62
CA LEU A 20 2.16 7.50 6.96
C LEU A 20 2.88 6.29 7.58
N THR A 21 2.85 6.16 8.91
CA THR A 21 3.44 5.04 9.64
C THR A 21 2.90 3.69 9.19
N VAL A 22 1.61 3.60 8.85
CA VAL A 22 1.02 2.37 8.30
C VAL A 22 1.60 2.06 6.93
N VAL A 23 1.73 3.08 6.07
CA VAL A 23 2.32 2.90 4.73
C VAL A 23 3.78 2.47 4.83
N GLU A 24 4.56 3.07 5.73
CA GLU A 24 5.95 2.70 5.98
C GLU A 24 6.10 1.26 6.47
N VAL A 25 5.23 0.80 7.38
CA VAL A 25 5.21 -0.60 7.83
C VAL A 25 4.91 -1.57 6.68
N VAL A 26 3.92 -1.24 5.84
CA VAL A 26 3.58 -2.06 4.65
C VAL A 26 4.72 -2.06 3.64
N LEU A 27 5.43 -0.95 3.47
CA LEU A 27 6.58 -0.85 2.58
C LEU A 27 7.80 -1.64 3.09
N ALA A 28 8.06 -1.59 4.40
CA ALA A 28 9.19 -2.26 5.02
C ALA A 28 9.01 -3.78 5.12
N ALA A 29 7.80 -4.23 5.46
CA ALA A 29 7.49 -5.65 5.68
C ALA A 29 6.06 -5.98 5.19
N PRO A 30 5.83 -6.03 3.86
CA PRO A 30 4.52 -6.39 3.33
C PRO A 30 4.19 -7.84 3.67
N GLN A 31 2.96 -8.11 4.09
CA GLN A 31 2.52 -9.50 4.25
C GLN A 31 2.45 -10.22 2.90
N GLN A 32 2.09 -9.49 1.84
CA GLN A 32 2.15 -10.00 0.48
C GLN A 32 2.65 -8.93 -0.49
N LYS A 33 3.46 -9.36 -1.45
CA LYS A 33 3.71 -8.62 -2.69
C LYS A 33 2.97 -9.35 -3.80
N VAL A 34 2.03 -8.67 -4.45
CA VAL A 34 1.29 -9.24 -5.58
C VAL A 34 1.57 -8.44 -6.85
N PRO A 35 1.69 -9.09 -8.02
CA PRO A 35 1.84 -8.39 -9.29
C PRO A 35 0.67 -7.43 -9.53
N GLY A 36 0.98 -6.18 -9.87
CA GLY A 36 0.02 -5.18 -10.32
C GLY A 36 -0.03 -5.13 -11.85
N TYR A 37 -0.48 -3.99 -12.38
CA TYR A 37 -0.47 -3.73 -13.82
C TYR A 37 0.85 -3.07 -14.25
N GLY A 38 1.47 -3.57 -15.31
CA GLY A 38 2.73 -3.06 -15.83
C GLY A 38 3.88 -3.19 -14.82
N ASN A 39 4.62 -2.09 -14.60
CA ASN A 39 5.79 -2.03 -13.71
C ASN A 39 5.42 -1.82 -12.23
N ILE A 40 4.16 -2.07 -11.86
CA ILE A 40 3.65 -1.84 -10.52
C ILE A 40 3.59 -3.14 -9.75
N VAL A 41 4.14 -3.13 -8.55
CA VAL A 41 3.96 -4.19 -7.56
C VAL A 41 3.08 -3.66 -6.44
N CYS A 42 2.05 -4.44 -6.07
CA CYS A 42 1.19 -4.12 -4.96
C CYS A 42 1.74 -4.74 -3.69
N TYR A 43 2.21 -3.91 -2.79
CA TYR A 43 2.52 -4.33 -1.43
C TYR A 43 1.24 -4.23 -0.59
N GLN A 44 0.88 -5.30 0.08
CA GLN A 44 -0.36 -5.34 0.84
C GLN A 44 -0.18 -6.02 2.19
N SER A 45 -0.84 -5.46 3.21
CA SER A 45 -0.95 -6.04 4.54
C SER A 45 -2.33 -5.77 5.14
N GLN A 46 -2.80 -6.71 5.95
CA GLN A 46 -3.93 -6.56 6.84
C GLN A 46 -3.48 -5.69 8.03
N VAL A 47 -4.20 -4.59 8.26
CA VAL A 47 -3.89 -3.62 9.30
C VAL A 47 -5.16 -3.34 10.09
N ASN A 48 -5.07 -3.35 11.41
CA ASN A 48 -6.16 -2.91 12.27
C ASN A 48 -6.19 -1.39 12.33
N ILE A 49 -7.28 -0.80 11.84
CA ILE A 49 -7.51 0.65 11.89
C ILE A 49 -8.88 0.85 12.53
N ASN A 50 -8.93 1.53 13.68
CA ASN A 50 -10.16 1.75 14.45
C ASN A 50 -10.94 0.46 14.74
N GLN A 51 -10.26 -0.53 15.32
CA GLN A 51 -10.82 -1.83 15.72
C GLN A 51 -11.34 -2.71 14.56
N LYS A 52 -11.09 -2.32 13.32
CA LYS A 52 -11.47 -3.09 12.14
C LYS A 52 -10.24 -3.42 11.30
N VAL A 53 -10.16 -4.66 10.85
CA VAL A 53 -9.11 -5.09 9.93
C VAL A 53 -9.45 -4.61 8.52
N TYR A 54 -8.50 -3.91 7.91
CA TYR A 54 -8.52 -3.50 6.52
C TYR A 54 -7.33 -4.11 5.78
N LEU A 55 -7.47 -4.38 4.50
CA LEU A 55 -6.32 -4.59 3.63
C LEU A 55 -5.83 -3.24 3.13
N VAL A 56 -4.66 -2.82 3.59
CA VAL A 56 -3.94 -1.65 3.07
C VAL A 56 -3.12 -2.10 1.86
N ARG A 57 -3.22 -1.35 0.77
CA ARG A 57 -2.58 -1.65 -0.52
C ARG A 57 -1.77 -0.44 -0.96
N VAL A 58 -0.48 -0.66 -1.17
CA VAL A 58 0.49 0.34 -1.58
C VAL A 58 1.04 -0.08 -2.94
N MET A 59 0.75 0.71 -3.97
CA MET A 59 1.19 0.43 -5.33
C MET A 59 2.54 1.10 -5.55
N VAL A 60 3.57 0.28 -5.82
CA VAL A 60 4.95 0.74 -5.92
C VAL A 60 5.45 0.47 -7.34
N ASN A 61 6.01 1.50 -7.97
CA ASN A 61 6.87 1.32 -9.12
C ASN A 61 8.31 1.08 -8.62
N GLU A 62 8.75 -0.17 -8.68
CA GLU A 62 10.10 -0.58 -8.25
C GLU A 62 11.15 -0.36 -9.34
N THR A 63 10.78 -0.01 -10.58
CA THR A 63 11.73 0.11 -11.70
C THR A 63 12.44 1.47 -11.76
N VAL A 64 12.08 2.40 -10.86
CA VAL A 64 12.68 3.73 -10.74
C VAL A 64 13.45 3.85 -9.42
N SER A 65 14.47 4.71 -9.39
CA SER A 65 15.28 4.99 -8.20
C SER A 65 15.19 6.47 -7.81
N PRO A 66 14.69 6.81 -6.61
CA PRO A 66 14.12 5.91 -5.60
C PRO A 66 12.79 5.27 -6.06
N PRO A 67 12.40 4.09 -5.52
CA PRO A 67 11.10 3.49 -5.81
C PRO A 67 9.95 4.45 -5.51
N LYS A 68 8.97 4.51 -6.40
CA LYS A 68 7.90 5.51 -6.34
C LYS A 68 6.59 4.88 -5.92
N VAL A 69 5.96 5.44 -4.89
CA VAL A 69 4.59 5.10 -4.55
C VAL A 69 3.65 5.81 -5.52
N VAL A 70 2.78 5.04 -6.16
CA VAL A 70 1.86 5.54 -7.20
C VAL A 70 0.47 5.80 -6.65
N THR A 71 -0.03 4.90 -5.79
CA THR A 71 -1.32 5.07 -5.11
C THR A 71 -1.36 4.28 -3.82
N VAL A 72 -2.17 4.77 -2.86
CA VAL A 72 -2.39 4.12 -1.57
C VAL A 72 -3.88 4.12 -1.25
N TYR A 73 -4.42 2.96 -0.88
CA TYR A 73 -5.78 2.86 -0.38
C TYR A 73 -5.95 1.68 0.58
N ARG A 74 -7.10 1.66 1.25
CA ARG A 74 -7.53 0.56 2.11
C ARG A 74 -8.89 0.04 1.69
N THR A 75 -9.14 -1.25 1.91
CA THR A 75 -10.42 -1.88 1.60
C THR A 75 -10.78 -2.93 2.65
N SER A 76 -12.08 -3.08 2.93
CA SER A 76 -12.59 -4.19 3.74
C SER A 76 -12.81 -5.47 2.92
N LYS A 77 -12.67 -5.42 1.59
CA LYS A 77 -12.87 -6.57 0.69
C LYS A 77 -11.64 -7.48 0.67
N ILE A 78 -11.15 -7.91 1.83
CA ILE A 78 -9.90 -8.66 1.98
C ILE A 78 -9.91 -9.93 1.12
N SER A 79 -10.99 -10.71 1.18
CA SER A 79 -11.15 -11.97 0.44
C SER A 79 -11.02 -11.83 -1.08
N LYS A 80 -11.40 -10.68 -1.65
CA LYS A 80 -11.27 -10.41 -3.10
C LYS A 80 -9.81 -10.27 -3.53
N TYR A 81 -8.98 -9.75 -2.65
CA TYR A 81 -7.66 -9.21 -2.99
C TYR A 81 -6.51 -9.98 -2.35
N TRP A 82 -6.79 -10.71 -1.28
CA TRP A 82 -5.86 -11.62 -0.65
C TRP A 82 -5.61 -12.81 -1.55
N LYS A 83 -4.34 -13.15 -1.78
CA LYS A 83 -3.98 -14.35 -2.55
C LYS A 83 -3.64 -15.44 -1.56
N LEU A 84 -4.36 -16.56 -1.58
CA LEU A 84 -3.93 -17.72 -0.83
C LEU A 84 -2.61 -18.18 -1.45
N THR A 85 -1.56 -18.18 -0.63
CA THR A 85 -0.22 -18.64 -1.00
C THR A 85 -0.21 -20.14 -1.21
#